data_AF-A7M7C6-F1
#
_entry.id   AF-A7M7C6-F1
#
_cell.length_a   1.000
_cell.length_b   1.000
_cell.length_c   1.000
_cell.angle_alpha   90.00
_cell.angle_beta   90.00
_cell.angle_gamma   90.00
#
_symmetry.space_group_name_H-M   'P 1'
#
loop_
_entity.id
_entity.type
_entity.pdbx_description
1 polymer ?
#
loop_
_entity_poly.entity_id
_entity_poly.type
_entity_poly.pdbx_seq_one_letter_code
_entity_poly.pdbx_strand_id
1 'polypeptide(L)'
;RLTHGGFLTVNLAFGFAVMLGILIAGQVSGGHLNPAVTFAMCFLAREPWIKLPVYALAQTLGAFLGAGIVFGLYHDAIWAFGSNHLYVTGENATAGIFATYPSQHLNVVNGFFDQFIGTASLIVCVLAIVDPFNNPVPTGLEAYTVGFVVLVIGTSMGFNSGYA
;
A
#
# COMPACT_ATOMS: atom_id res chain seq x y z
N ARG A 1 30.65 3.97 -1.87
CA ARG A 1 29.63 4.27 -2.90
C ARG A 1 28.37 3.48 -2.54
N LEU A 2 27.44 4.08 -1.79
CA LEU A 2 26.27 3.38 -1.25
C LEU A 2 25.17 3.33 -2.32
N THR A 3 25.15 2.28 -3.12
CA THR A 3 23.98 1.93 -3.95
C THR A 3 23.02 1.11 -3.09
N HIS A 4 22.31 1.77 -2.18
CA HIS A 4 21.22 1.17 -1.39
C HIS A 4 19.92 1.90 -1.74
N GLY A 5 18.79 1.18 -1.72
CA GLY A 5 17.53 1.58 -2.36
C GLY A 5 17.06 3.01 -2.09
N GLY A 6 16.42 3.63 -3.08
CA GLY A 6 15.88 4.98 -3.01
C GLY A 6 14.37 5.03 -3.23
N PHE A 7 13.81 6.24 -3.34
CA PHE A 7 12.37 6.46 -3.51
C PHE A 7 11.76 5.63 -4.65
N LEU A 8 12.42 5.59 -5.81
CA LEU A 8 11.95 4.80 -6.96
C LEU A 8 11.93 3.29 -6.67
N THR A 9 12.94 2.75 -5.99
CA THR A 9 12.99 1.31 -5.71
C THR A 9 11.92 0.90 -4.70
N VAL A 10 11.59 1.78 -3.75
CA VAL A 10 10.46 1.56 -2.81
C VAL A 10 9.14 1.48 -3.57
N ASN A 11 8.87 2.46 -4.44
CA ASN A 11 7.62 2.47 -5.22
C ASN A 11 7.51 1.27 -6.18
N LEU A 12 8.63 0.88 -6.82
CA LEU A 12 8.68 -0.33 -7.66
C LEU A 12 8.37 -1.60 -6.86
N ALA A 13 9.05 -1.78 -5.71
CA ALA A 13 8.83 -2.93 -4.86
C ALA A 13 7.38 -2.98 -4.35
N PHE A 14 6.80 -1.85 -3.95
CA PHE A 14 5.44 -1.77 -3.44
C PHE A 14 4.39 -2.09 -4.52
N GLY A 15 4.52 -1.51 -5.72
CA GLY A 15 3.63 -1.82 -6.84
C GLY A 15 3.65 -3.30 -7.24
N PHE A 16 4.84 -3.92 -7.29
CA PHE A 16 4.96 -5.35 -7.54
C PHE A 16 4.47 -6.22 -6.38
N ALA A 17 4.65 -5.80 -5.13
CA ALA A 17 4.11 -6.51 -3.98
C ALA A 17 2.57 -6.56 -4.03
N VAL A 18 1.91 -5.45 -4.37
CA VAL A 18 0.45 -5.42 -4.55
C VAL A 18 0.03 -6.34 -5.71
N MET A 19 0.71 -6.28 -6.85
CA MET A 19 0.46 -7.19 -7.97
C MET A 19 0.51 -8.67 -7.55
N LEU A 20 1.59 -9.08 -6.87
CA LEU A 20 1.74 -10.46 -6.39
C LEU A 20 0.66 -10.84 -5.38
N GLY A 21 0.31 -9.92 -4.47
CA GLY A 21 -0.79 -10.13 -3.53
C GLY A 21 -2.12 -10.38 -4.25
N ILE A 22 -2.42 -9.61 -5.30
CA ILE A 22 -3.64 -9.80 -6.10
C ILE A 22 -3.60 -11.13 -6.83
N LEU A 23 -2.45 -11.54 -7.38
CA LEU A 23 -2.31 -12.86 -8.00
C LEU A 23 -2.56 -14.01 -7.01
N ILE A 24 -2.16 -13.85 -5.74
CA ILE A 24 -2.37 -14.84 -4.69
C ILE A 24 -3.84 -14.88 -4.23
N ALA A 25 -4.43 -13.72 -3.95
CA ALA A 25 -5.72 -13.62 -3.27
C ALA A 25 -6.92 -13.35 -4.20
N GLY A 26 -6.66 -13.02 -5.47
CA GLY A 26 -7.64 -12.50 -6.43
C GLY A 26 -8.82 -13.43 -6.68
N GLN A 27 -8.57 -14.71 -6.96
CA GLN A 27 -9.63 -15.69 -7.25
C GLN A 27 -10.46 -16.09 -6.01
N VAL A 28 -9.95 -15.83 -4.81
CA VAL A 28 -10.61 -16.22 -3.55
C VAL A 28 -11.38 -15.05 -2.93
N SER A 29 -10.79 -13.86 -2.93
CA SER A 29 -11.27 -12.69 -2.17
C SER A 29 -11.41 -11.42 -3.03
N GLY A 30 -11.22 -11.51 -4.35
CA GLY A 30 -11.13 -10.35 -5.23
C GLY A 30 -9.83 -9.57 -5.08
N GLY A 31 -8.92 -9.98 -4.20
CA GLY A 31 -7.60 -9.36 -4.04
C GLY A 31 -7.66 -7.93 -3.51
N HIS A 32 -8.64 -7.61 -2.65
CA HIS A 32 -8.82 -6.24 -2.15
C HIS A 32 -7.58 -5.67 -1.46
N LEU A 33 -6.97 -6.47 -0.56
CA LEU A 33 -5.73 -6.18 0.16
C LEU A 33 -5.65 -4.81 0.86
N ASN A 34 -6.77 -4.12 0.98
CA ASN A 34 -6.89 -2.76 1.48
C ASN A 34 -8.32 -2.55 2.04
N PRO A 35 -8.45 -2.11 3.31
CA PRO A 35 -9.77 -1.86 3.90
C PRO A 35 -10.57 -0.76 3.19
N ALA A 36 -9.92 0.27 2.66
CA ALA A 36 -10.57 1.35 1.90
C ALA A 36 -11.11 0.85 0.54
N VAL A 37 -10.37 -0.02 -0.15
CA VAL A 37 -10.87 -0.69 -1.36
C VAL A 37 -12.08 -1.56 -1.01
N THR A 38 -12.02 -2.31 0.08
CA THR A 38 -13.14 -3.14 0.54
C THR A 38 -14.36 -2.29 0.90
N PHE A 39 -14.15 -1.18 1.61
CA PHE A 39 -15.19 -0.22 1.94
C PHE A 39 -15.85 0.35 0.68
N ALA A 40 -15.06 0.74 -0.32
CA ALA A 40 -15.58 1.24 -1.59
C ALA A 40 -16.41 0.18 -2.33
N MET A 41 -15.98 -1.08 -2.36
CA MET A 41 -16.74 -2.17 -2.96
C MET A 41 -18.07 -2.42 -2.22
N CYS A 42 -18.08 -2.32 -0.89
CA CYS A 42 -19.31 -2.38 -0.11
C CYS A 42 -20.24 -1.19 -0.39
N PHE A 43 -19.68 0.01 -0.46
CA PHE A 43 -20.44 1.24 -0.75
C PHE A 43 -21.09 1.21 -2.13
N LEU A 44 -20.40 0.65 -3.13
CA LEU A 44 -20.90 0.46 -4.48
C LEU A 44 -21.78 -0.80 -4.65
N ALA A 45 -22.16 -1.45 -3.55
CA ALA A 45 -22.96 -2.67 -3.52
C ALA A 45 -22.37 -3.85 -4.33
N ARG A 46 -21.05 -3.87 -4.51
CA ARG A 46 -20.30 -4.98 -5.14
C ARG A 46 -19.93 -6.08 -4.15
N GLU A 47 -19.89 -5.76 -2.85
CA GLU A 47 -19.69 -6.73 -1.76
C GLU A 47 -20.65 -6.45 -0.59
N PRO A 48 -21.12 -7.46 0.15
CA PRO A 48 -21.99 -7.26 1.29
C PRO A 48 -21.23 -6.66 2.48
N TRP A 49 -21.85 -5.69 3.15
CA TRP A 49 -21.27 -4.96 4.28
C TRP A 49 -20.77 -5.85 5.43
N ILE A 50 -21.36 -7.03 5.62
CA ILE A 50 -20.93 -7.98 6.65
C ILE A 50 -19.50 -8.51 6.43
N LYS A 51 -19.00 -8.50 5.18
CA LYS A 51 -17.62 -8.91 4.87
C LYS A 51 -16.59 -7.84 5.23
N LEU A 52 -16.97 -6.56 5.24
CA LEU A 52 -16.06 -5.45 5.53
C LEU A 52 -15.23 -5.65 6.82
N PRO A 53 -15.83 -5.93 8.00
CA PRO A 53 -15.04 -6.13 9.22
C PRO A 53 -14.13 -7.37 9.16
N VAL A 54 -14.55 -8.43 8.48
CA VAL A 54 -13.75 -9.66 8.31
C VAL A 54 -12.53 -9.38 7.42
N TYR A 55 -12.74 -8.67 6.31
CA TYR A 55 -11.66 -8.25 5.41
C TYR A 55 -10.68 -7.32 6.13
N ALA A 56 -11.19 -6.29 6.81
CA ALA A 56 -10.35 -5.35 7.54
C ALA A 56 -9.49 -6.08 8.59
N LEU A 57 -10.09 -6.98 9.38
CA LEU A 57 -9.34 -7.75 10.37
C LEU A 57 -8.27 -8.64 9.73
N ALA A 58 -8.62 -9.39 8.68
CA ALA A 58 -7.67 -10.26 7.98
C ALA A 58 -6.52 -9.48 7.34
N GLN A 59 -6.82 -8.33 6.72
CA GLN A 59 -5.82 -7.46 6.09
C GLN A 59 -4.89 -6.84 7.14
N THR A 60 -5.43 -6.33 8.25
CA THR A 60 -4.62 -5.77 9.33
C THR A 60 -3.75 -6.83 10.02
N LEU A 61 -4.29 -8.03 10.27
CA LEU A 61 -3.50 -9.14 10.81
C LEU A 61 -2.39 -9.58 9.85
N GLY A 62 -2.69 -9.67 8.55
CA GLY A 62 -1.70 -9.96 7.52
C GLY A 62 -0.57 -8.93 7.48
N ALA A 63 -0.92 -7.63 7.52
CA ALA A 63 0.06 -6.55 7.58
C ALA A 63 0.91 -6.60 8.86
N PHE A 64 0.31 -6.88 10.01
CA PHE A 64 1.00 -7.01 11.29
C PHE A 64 2.01 -8.17 11.28
N LEU A 65 1.61 -9.34 10.79
CA LEU A 65 2.50 -10.50 10.67
C LEU A 65 3.60 -10.25 9.63
N GLY A 66 3.28 -9.61 8.51
CA GLY A 66 4.26 -9.20 7.50
C GLY A 66 5.33 -8.26 8.07
N ALA A 67 4.92 -7.26 8.86
CA ALA A 67 5.85 -6.37 9.56
C ALA A 67 6.77 -7.15 10.51
N GLY A 68 6.24 -8.13 11.26
CA GLY A 68 7.04 -9.01 12.11
C GLY A 68 8.08 -9.83 11.36
N ILE A 69 7.72 -10.36 10.18
CA ILE A 69 8.65 -11.09 9.30
C ILE A 69 9.77 -10.16 8.83
N VAL A 70 9.44 -8.94 8.38
CA VAL A 70 10.44 -7.95 7.95
C VAL A 70 11.36 -7.55 9.10
N PHE A 71 10.81 -7.33 10.29
CA PHE A 71 11.59 -7.00 11.49
C PHE A 71 12.58 -8.11 11.84
N GLY A 72 12.15 -9.38 11.79
CA GLY A 72 13.03 -10.53 12.01
C GLY A 72 14.11 -10.69 10.92
N LEU A 73 13.72 -10.53 9.65
CA LEU A 73 14.63 -10.66 8.51
C LEU A 73 15.73 -9.58 8.49
N TYR A 74 15.40 -8.36 8.90
CA TYR A 74 16.31 -7.21 8.92
C TYR A 74 16.82 -6.87 10.32
N HIS A 75 16.67 -7.78 11.30
CA HIS A 75 17.03 -7.55 12.70
C HIS A 75 18.40 -6.89 12.84
N ASP A 76 19.46 -7.55 12.37
CA ASP A 76 20.84 -7.07 12.56
C ASP A 76 21.09 -5.73 11.86
N ALA A 77 20.46 -5.49 10.71
CA ALA A 77 20.57 -4.24 9.98
C ALA A 77 19.88 -3.08 10.73
N ILE A 78 18.68 -3.31 11.28
CA ILE A 78 17.92 -2.32 12.05
C ILE A 78 18.68 -1.95 13.32
N TRP A 79 19.18 -2.94 14.07
CA TRP A 79 19.93 -2.68 15.31
C TRP A 79 21.28 -2.01 15.05
N ALA A 80 22.00 -2.40 13.99
CA ALA A 80 23.27 -1.76 13.63
C ALA A 80 23.06 -0.30 13.22
N PHE A 81 22.05 0.01 12.41
CA PHE A 81 21.75 1.37 11.99
C PHE A 81 21.30 2.25 13.17
N GLY A 82 20.44 1.72 14.04
CA GLY A 82 19.91 2.42 15.21
C GLY A 82 20.89 2.54 16.39
N SER A 83 22.16 2.14 16.26
CA SER A 83 23.11 2.09 17.39
C SER A 83 22.52 1.37 18.61
N ASN A 84 21.93 0.21 18.34
CA ASN A 84 21.22 -0.62 19.29
C ASN A 84 19.96 0.00 19.94
N HIS A 85 19.33 0.98 19.29
CA HIS A 85 18.10 1.65 19.72
C HIS A 85 17.09 1.75 18.57
N LEU A 86 15.80 1.87 18.91
CA LEU A 86 14.71 2.05 17.95
C LEU A 86 14.22 3.49 18.02
N TYR A 87 14.38 4.24 16.92
CA TYR A 87 13.98 5.64 16.82
C TYR A 87 12.76 5.80 15.91
N VAL A 88 11.83 6.65 16.34
CA VAL A 88 10.65 7.03 15.53
C VAL A 88 10.95 8.20 14.61
N THR A 89 11.75 9.16 15.07
CA THR A 89 12.09 10.40 14.36
C THR A 89 13.58 10.69 14.47
N GLY A 90 14.12 11.46 13.52
CA GLY A 90 15.53 11.83 13.46
C GLY A 90 16.28 11.12 12.34
N GLU A 91 17.59 11.38 12.22
CA GLU A 91 18.42 10.84 11.13
C GLU A 91 18.52 9.31 11.15
N ASN A 92 18.45 8.70 12.33
CA ASN A 92 18.51 7.26 12.53
C ASN A 92 17.11 6.63 12.75
N ALA A 93 16.04 7.27 12.28
CA ALA A 93 14.68 6.76 12.43
C ALA A 93 14.47 5.46 11.66
N THR A 94 13.91 4.44 12.32
CA THR A 94 13.64 3.11 11.75
C THR A 94 12.15 2.80 11.69
N ALA A 95 11.30 3.54 12.40
CA ALA A 95 9.85 3.30 12.40
C ALA A 95 9.20 3.48 11.01
N GLY A 96 9.77 4.34 10.15
CA GLY A 96 9.32 4.57 8.78
C GLY A 96 9.39 3.36 7.85
N ILE A 97 10.09 2.29 8.27
CA ILE A 97 10.12 1.01 7.55
C ILE A 97 8.75 0.33 7.58
N PHE A 98 7.98 0.51 8.66
CA PHE A 98 6.75 -0.24 8.94
C PHE A 98 5.47 0.56 8.77
N ALA A 99 5.55 1.88 8.91
CA ALA A 99 4.40 2.78 8.80
C ALA A 99 4.83 4.10 8.16
N THR A 100 3.88 4.79 7.54
CA THR A 100 4.12 6.10 6.97
C THR A 100 4.07 7.19 8.04
N TYR A 101 4.95 8.17 7.89
CA TYR A 101 4.98 9.37 8.72
C TYR A 101 4.95 10.58 7.79
N PRO A 102 4.13 11.61 8.09
CA PRO A 102 4.03 12.78 7.25
C PRO A 102 5.36 13.55 7.22
N SER A 103 5.67 14.15 6.07
CA SER A 103 6.82 15.05 5.94
C SER A 103 6.69 16.27 6.87
N GLN A 104 7.83 16.81 7.32
CA GLN A 104 7.86 17.92 8.31
C GLN A 104 7.13 19.19 7.83
N HIS A 105 7.00 19.39 6.53
CA HIS A 105 6.32 20.55 5.95
C HIS A 105 4.79 20.37 5.84
N LEU A 106 4.26 19.18 6.12
CA LEU A 106 2.87 18.83 5.84
C LEU A 106 1.98 19.06 7.06
N ASN A 107 0.94 19.86 6.89
CA ASN A 107 -0.13 19.99 7.88
C ASN A 107 -1.14 18.83 7.73
N VAL A 108 -1.74 18.40 8.83
CA VAL A 108 -2.80 17.39 8.94
C VAL A 108 -3.92 17.59 7.91
N VAL A 109 -4.37 18.83 7.67
CA VAL A 109 -5.44 19.08 6.68
C VAL A 109 -4.99 18.73 5.26
N ASN A 110 -3.79 19.16 4.85
CA ASN A 110 -3.24 18.82 3.54
C ASN A 110 -2.91 17.32 3.45
N GLY A 111 -2.42 16.72 4.53
CA GLY A 111 -2.20 15.27 4.61
C GLY A 111 -3.49 14.48 4.43
N PHE A 112 -4.61 14.94 5.01
CA PHE A 112 -5.91 14.32 4.79
C PHE A 112 -6.31 14.35 3.30
N PHE A 113 -6.23 15.51 2.64
CA PHE A 113 -6.58 15.61 1.22
C PHE A 113 -5.61 14.83 0.32
N ASP A 114 -4.32 14.83 0.63
CA ASP A 114 -3.30 14.04 -0.06
C ASP A 114 -3.66 12.56 -0.07
N GLN A 115 -3.98 11.99 1.09
CA GLN A 115 -4.38 10.59 1.23
C GLN A 115 -5.74 10.33 0.59
N PHE A 116 -6.72 11.21 0.81
CA PHE A 116 -8.05 11.08 0.22
C PHE A 116 -8.01 11.03 -1.32
N ILE A 117 -7.28 11.95 -1.96
CA ILE A 117 -7.16 12.00 -3.43
C ILE A 117 -6.36 10.80 -3.94
N GLY A 118 -5.30 10.39 -3.24
CA GLY A 118 -4.52 9.20 -3.60
C GLY A 118 -5.37 7.93 -3.59
N THR A 119 -6.10 7.68 -2.49
CA THR A 119 -6.99 6.52 -2.35
C THR A 119 -8.16 6.58 -3.33
N ALA A 120 -8.76 7.75 -3.55
CA ALA A 120 -9.85 7.92 -4.52
C ALA A 120 -9.36 7.59 -5.95
N SER A 121 -8.17 8.06 -6.33
CA SER A 121 -7.56 7.76 -7.62
C SER A 121 -7.31 6.26 -7.80
N LEU A 122 -6.80 5.59 -6.76
CA LEU A 122 -6.65 4.13 -6.75
C LEU A 122 -7.99 3.43 -7.00
N ILE A 123 -9.04 3.80 -6.26
CA ILE A 123 -10.37 3.20 -6.37
C ILE A 123 -10.94 3.41 -7.78
N VAL A 124 -10.87 4.63 -8.32
CA VAL A 124 -11.35 4.94 -9.68
C VAL A 124 -10.64 4.09 -10.72
N CYS A 125 -9.31 4.00 -10.65
CA CYS A 125 -8.53 3.18 -11.57
C CYS A 125 -8.85 1.69 -11.45
N VAL A 126 -8.96 1.16 -10.23
CA VAL A 126 -9.34 -0.24 -10.00
C VAL A 126 -10.72 -0.52 -10.60
N LEU A 127 -11.70 0.35 -10.35
CA LEU A 127 -13.04 0.22 -10.90
C LEU A 127 -13.03 0.26 -12.43
N ALA A 128 -12.24 1.15 -13.04
CA ALA A 128 -12.10 1.24 -14.49
C ALA A 128 -11.46 -0.02 -15.10
N ILE A 129 -10.49 -0.64 -14.41
CA ILE A 129 -9.81 -1.87 -14.86
C ILE A 129 -10.75 -3.08 -14.82
N VAL A 130 -11.60 -3.18 -13.79
CA VAL A 130 -12.49 -4.34 -13.59
C VAL A 130 -13.89 -4.14 -14.21
N ASP A 131 -14.16 -3.00 -14.85
CA ASP A 131 -15.46 -2.72 -15.45
C ASP A 131 -15.58 -3.38 -16.84
N PRO A 132 -16.49 -4.37 -17.01
CA PRO A 132 -16.69 -5.03 -18.30
C PRO A 132 -17.30 -4.11 -19.37
N PHE A 133 -17.86 -2.96 -18.99
CA PHE A 133 -18.46 -1.99 -19.91
C PHE A 133 -17.51 -0.86 -20.32
N ASN A 134 -16.28 -0.86 -19.81
CA ASN A 134 -15.22 0.06 -20.22
C ASN A 134 -14.26 -0.61 -21.22
N ASN A 135 -13.08 -0.04 -21.47
CA ASN A 135 -12.01 -0.68 -22.24
C ASN A 135 -11.39 -1.85 -21.46
N PRO A 136 -11.72 -3.12 -21.79
CA PRO A 136 -11.36 -4.24 -20.94
C PRO A 136 -9.88 -4.55 -21.06
N VAL A 137 -9.24 -4.75 -19.92
CA VAL A 137 -7.89 -5.32 -19.85
C VAL A 137 -7.98 -6.81 -20.22
N PRO A 138 -7.02 -7.37 -20.99
CA PRO A 138 -7.01 -8.80 -21.27
C PRO A 138 -7.03 -9.64 -19.98
N THR A 139 -7.81 -10.72 -19.99
CA THR A 139 -8.00 -11.57 -18.81
C THR A 139 -6.67 -12.10 -18.28
N GLY A 140 -6.46 -11.98 -16.96
CA GLY A 140 -5.23 -12.35 -16.28
C GLY A 140 -4.19 -11.23 -16.20
N LEU A 141 -4.40 -10.10 -16.88
CA LEU A 141 -3.54 -8.90 -16.80
C LEU A 141 -4.06 -7.83 -15.82
N GLU A 142 -5.19 -8.08 -15.15
CA GLU A 142 -5.79 -7.11 -14.22
C GLU A 142 -4.85 -6.81 -13.06
N ALA A 143 -4.24 -7.85 -12.47
CA ALA A 143 -3.30 -7.72 -11.35
C ALA A 143 -2.07 -6.87 -11.72
N TYR A 144 -1.55 -7.03 -12.94
CA TYR A 144 -0.41 -6.28 -13.44
C TYR A 144 -0.76 -4.80 -13.60
N THR A 145 -1.92 -4.52 -14.18
CA THR A 145 -2.41 -3.16 -14.39
C THR A 145 -2.64 -2.45 -13.04
N VAL A 146 -3.22 -3.12 -12.06
CA VAL A 146 -3.40 -2.56 -10.71
C VAL A 146 -2.05 -2.29 -10.02
N GLY A 147 -1.07 -3.20 -10.15
CA GLY A 147 0.28 -2.96 -9.64
C GLY A 147 0.95 -1.72 -10.23
N PHE A 148 0.77 -1.49 -11.54
CA PHE A 148 1.25 -0.27 -12.20
C PHE A 148 0.51 0.99 -11.74
N VAL A 149 -0.79 0.92 -11.46
CA VAL A 149 -1.53 2.05 -10.88
C VAL A 149 -0.93 2.44 -9.53
N VAL A 150 -0.66 1.48 -8.65
CA VAL A 150 -0.04 1.73 -7.35
C VAL A 150 1.35 2.34 -7.50
N LEU A 151 2.16 1.83 -8.45
CA LEU A 151 3.47 2.40 -8.77
C LEU A 151 3.38 3.87 -9.22
N VAL A 152 2.41 4.19 -10.10
CA VAL A 152 2.20 5.56 -10.59
C VAL A 152 1.77 6.49 -9.45
N ILE A 153 0.86 6.05 -8.58
CA ILE A 153 0.44 6.82 -7.41
C ILE A 153 1.63 7.05 -6.46
N GLY A 154 2.41 6.02 -6.13
CA GLY A 154 3.57 6.15 -5.26
C GLY A 154 4.64 7.11 -5.81
N THR A 155 4.92 7.03 -7.12
CA THR A 155 5.92 7.90 -7.76
C THR A 155 5.45 9.34 -7.97
N SER A 156 4.14 9.59 -8.07
CA SER A 156 3.57 10.94 -8.30
C SER A 156 3.14 11.66 -7.02
N MET A 157 2.59 10.92 -6.05
CA MET A 157 1.96 11.48 -4.84
C MET A 157 2.62 10.99 -3.54
N GLY A 158 3.63 10.11 -3.61
CA GLY A 158 4.22 9.49 -2.42
C GLY A 158 5.09 10.39 -1.54
N PHE A 159 5.41 11.61 -1.98
CA PHE A 159 6.34 12.50 -1.28
C PHE A 159 5.77 13.08 0.02
N ASN A 160 4.47 13.38 0.07
CA ASN A 160 3.86 14.09 1.20
C ASN A 160 3.71 13.19 2.44
N SER A 161 3.01 12.06 2.28
CA SER A 161 2.65 11.18 3.39
C SER A 161 2.84 9.69 3.08
N GLY A 162 3.62 9.35 2.04
CA GLY A 162 3.97 7.96 1.74
C GLY A 162 2.83 7.12 1.15
N TYR A 163 1.82 7.74 0.53
CA TYR A 163 0.75 7.07 -0.26
C TYR A 163 0.07 5.87 0.46
N ALA A 164 -0.25 6.05 1.75
CA ALA A 164 -0.82 5.02 2.61
C ALA A 164 -2.28 4.64 2.29
#